data_AF-A0A1G3HLX0-F1
#
_entry.id   AF-A0A1G3HLX0-F1
#
_cell.length_a   1.000
_cell.length_b   1.000
_cell.length_c   1.000
_cell.angle_alpha   90.00
_cell.angle_beta   90.00
_cell.angle_gamma   90.00
#
_symmetry.space_group_name_H-M   'P 1'
#
loop_
_entity.id
_entity.type
_entity.pdbx_description
1 polymer ?
#
loop_
_entity_poly.entity_id
_entity_poly.type
_entity_poly.pdbx_seq_one_letter_code
_entity_poly.pdbx_strand_id
1 'polypeptide(L)' 'MTRQAAYRELFRHELEPGMVDKIRRATNGNFALGSERFAAEVGAALGRRALPGKSGRPRKAAIPESGELFIE' A
#
# COMPACT_ATOMS: atom_id res chain seq x y z
N MET A 1 25.25 25.26 -5.76
CA MET A 1 24.58 24.78 -7.00
C MET A 1 25.08 23.42 -7.48
N THR A 2 26.35 23.04 -7.24
CA THR A 2 26.98 21.78 -7.67
C THR A 2 26.29 20.50 -7.20
N ARG A 3 25.87 20.41 -5.92
CA ARG A 3 25.25 19.19 -5.37
C ARG A 3 23.89 18.86 -5.99
N GLN A 4 23.05 19.86 -6.23
CA GLN A 4 21.74 19.67 -6.84
C GLN A 4 21.85 19.22 -8.30
N ALA A 5 22.80 19.79 -9.04
CA ALA A 5 23.09 19.38 -10.42
C ALA A 5 23.53 17.90 -10.46
N ALA A 6 24.42 17.49 -9.55
CA ALA A 6 24.85 16.10 -9.44
C ALA A 6 23.69 15.13 -9.14
N TYR A 7 22.75 15.48 -8.26
CA TYR A 7 21.57 14.64 -8.01
C TYR A 7 20.62 14.56 -9.21
N ARG A 8 20.43 15.65 -9.95
CA ARG A 8 19.59 15.64 -11.17
C ARG A 8 20.21 14.79 -12.27
N GLU A 9 21.53 14.81 -12.38
CA GLU A 9 22.28 14.02 -13.36
C GLU A 9 22.07 12.51 -13.19
N LEU A 10 21.91 12.02 -11.94
CA LEU A 10 21.56 10.61 -11.67
C LEU A 10 20.21 10.19 -12.28
N PHE A 11 19.34 11.16 -12.55
CA PHE A 11 18.02 10.98 -13.14
C PHE A 11 17.89 11.76 -14.46
N ARG A 12 18.99 11.92 -15.20
CA ARG A 12 19.02 12.60 -16.51
C ARG A 12 17.99 12.01 -17.48
N HIS A 13 17.75 10.71 -17.39
CA HIS A 13 16.68 10.03 -18.10
C HIS A 13 15.46 9.94 -17.19
N GLU A 14 14.28 10.23 -17.77
CA GLU A 14 13.02 10.12 -17.03
C GLU A 14 12.85 8.68 -16.53
N LEU A 15 12.47 8.56 -15.26
CA LEU A 15 12.02 7.29 -14.71
C LEU A 15 10.72 6.90 -15.41
N GLU A 16 10.54 5.60 -15.64
CA GLU A 16 9.28 5.07 -16.16
C GLU A 16 8.11 5.59 -15.28
N PRO A 17 7.04 6.15 -15.87
CA PRO A 17 5.95 6.76 -15.09
C PRO A 17 5.35 5.85 -14.01
N GLY A 18 5.21 4.55 -14.31
CA GLY A 18 4.75 3.54 -13.36
C GLY A 18 5.70 3.35 -12.16
N MET A 19 7.02 3.45 -12.36
CA MET A 19 7.99 3.46 -11.26
C MET A 19 7.82 4.69 -10.38
N VAL A 20 7.62 5.88 -10.98
CA VAL A 20 7.38 7.11 -10.22
C VAL A 20 6.10 6.98 -9.37
N ASP A 21 5.04 6.38 -9.92
CA ASP A 21 3.81 6.13 -9.19
C ASP A 21 3.98 5.13 -8.04
N LYS A 22 4.78 4.07 -8.24
CA LYS A 22 5.13 3.12 -7.17
C LYS A 22 5.88 3.82 -6.03
N ILE A 23 6.86 4.66 -6.37
CA ILE A 23 7.61 5.46 -5.39
C ILE A 23 6.64 6.36 -4.61
N ARG A 24 5.80 7.14 -5.31
CA ARG A 24 4.82 8.04 -4.67
C ARG A 24 3.86 7.31 -3.73
N ARG A 25 3.32 6.16 -4.15
CA ARG A 25 2.41 5.37 -3.30
C ARG A 25 3.12 4.85 -2.05
N ALA A 26 4.35 4.35 -2.20
CA ALA A 26 5.14 3.83 -1.09
C ALA A 26 5.51 4.94 -0.09
N THR A 27 6.03 6.07 -0.57
CA THR A 27 6.50 7.16 0.29
C THR A 27 5.36 7.90 0.97
N ASN A 28 4.27 8.21 0.25
CA ASN A 28 3.13 8.93 0.83
C ASN A 28 2.37 8.08 1.85
N GLY A 29 2.37 6.76 1.69
CA GLY A 29 1.68 5.81 2.59
C GLY A 29 2.57 5.20 3.67
N ASN A 30 3.88 5.52 3.70
CA ASN A 30 4.87 4.86 4.55
C ASN A 30 4.85 3.32 4.40
N PHE A 31 4.76 2.86 3.15
CA PHE A 31 4.75 1.44 2.76
C PHE A 31 6.08 1.04 2.11
N ALA A 32 6.33 -0.26 2.03
CA ALA A 32 7.51 -0.77 1.35
C ALA A 32 7.41 -0.57 -0.17
N LEU A 33 8.48 -0.05 -0.78
CA LEU A 33 8.64 -0.05 -2.23
C LEU A 33 9.24 -1.39 -2.66
N GLY A 34 8.51 -2.20 -3.43
CA GLY A 34 8.99 -3.50 -3.90
C GLY A 34 7.88 -4.48 -4.23
N SER A 35 8.20 -5.77 -4.19
CA SER A 35 7.22 -6.85 -4.35
C SER A 35 6.37 -7.03 -3.10
N GLU A 36 5.22 -7.70 -3.24
CA GLU A 36 4.37 -8.06 -2.09
C GLU A 36 5.12 -8.94 -1.08
N ARG A 37 5.96 -9.85 -1.57
CA ARG A 37 6.84 -10.68 -0.72
C ARG A 37 7.77 -9.82 0.12
N PHE A 38 8.47 -8.87 -0.50
CA PHE A 38 9.37 -7.97 0.22
C PHE A 38 8.61 -7.15 1.26
N ALA A 39 7.43 -6.64 0.91
CA ALA A 39 6.62 -5.88 1.84
C ALA A 39 6.11 -6.74 3.02
N ALA A 40 5.80 -8.02 2.81
CA ALA A 40 5.46 -8.95 3.88
C ALA A 40 6.65 -9.20 4.82
N GLU A 41 7.85 -9.41 4.27
CA GLU A 41 9.10 -9.58 5.03
C GLU A 41 9.43 -8.34 5.88
N VAL A 42 9.34 -7.14 5.28
CA VAL A 42 9.50 -5.86 6.00
C VAL A 42 8.45 -5.71 7.10
N GLY A 43 7.20 -6.08 6.80
CA GLY A 43 6.12 -6.00 7.79
C GLY A 43 6.35 -6.91 8.99
N ALA A 44 6.83 -8.13 8.75
CA ALA A 44 7.21 -9.07 9.80
C ALA A 44 8.40 -8.55 10.63
N ALA A 45 9.44 -8.01 9.98
CA ALA A 45 10.61 -7.48 10.66
C ALA A 45 10.30 -6.23 11.52
N LEU A 46 9.39 -5.37 11.07
CA LEU A 46 9.02 -4.14 11.79
C LEU A 46 7.88 -4.32 12.80
N GLY A 47 7.19 -5.46 12.79
CA GLY A 47 5.99 -5.68 13.60
C GLY A 47 4.81 -4.76 13.23
N ARG A 48 4.79 -4.21 12.02
CA ARG A 48 3.73 -3.32 11.53
C ARG A 48 3.43 -3.58 10.05
N ARG A 49 2.25 -3.20 9.58
CA ARG A 49 1.89 -3.36 8.18
C ARG A 49 2.75 -2.46 7.28
N ALA A 50 3.41 -3.06 6.28
CA ALA A 50 4.19 -2.34 5.26
C ALA A 50 3.49 -2.30 3.88
N LEU A 51 2.19 -2.62 3.85
CA LEU A 51 1.32 -2.56 2.67
C LEU A 51 0.06 -1.71 2.95
N PRO A 52 -0.58 -1.14 1.93
CA PRO A 52 -1.89 -0.52 2.08
C PRO A 52 -2.94 -1.55 2.53
N GLY A 53 -3.81 -1.15 3.46
CA GLY A 53 -4.97 -1.95 3.84
C GLY A 53 -6.15 -1.75 2.89
N LYS A 54 -7.24 -2.50 3.10
CA LYS A 54 -8.52 -2.20 2.44
C LYS A 54 -9.08 -0.90 3.03
N SER A 55 -9.25 0.11 2.17
CA SER A 55 -9.86 1.38 2.56
C SER A 55 -11.35 1.22 2.80
N GLY A 56 -11.91 2.02 3.71
CA GLY A 56 -13.34 2.06 4.03
C GLY A 56 -13.72 1.22 5.24
N ARG A 57 -14.94 1.47 5.75
CA ARG A 57 -15.52 0.71 6.86
C ARG A 57 -15.84 -0.72 6.42
N PRO A 58 -15.55 -1.75 7.22
CA PRO A 58 -16.02 -3.11 6.96
C PRO A 58 -17.54 -3.13 6.75
N ARG A 59 -18.00 -3.93 5.79
CA ARG A 59 -19.45 -4.14 5.57
C ARG A 59 -20.06 -4.84 6.78
N LYS A 60 -21.30 -4.48 7.12
CA LYS A 60 -22.09 -5.20 8.14
C LYS A 60 -22.39 -6.61 7.61
N ALA A 61 -22.25 -7.64 8.44
CA ALA A 61 -22.69 -8.98 8.08
C ALA A 61 -24.19 -8.95 7.77
N ALA A 62 -24.64 -9.75 6.80
CA ALA A 62 -26.06 -9.89 6.51
C ALA A 62 -26.77 -10.37 7.78
N ILE A 63 -27.85 -9.69 8.16
CA ILE A 63 -28.73 -10.15 9.22
C ILE A 63 -29.43 -11.40 8.64
N PRO A 64 -29.40 -12.56 9.31
CA PRO A 64 -30.16 -13.72 8.86
C PRO A 64 -31.63 -13.33 8.74
N GLU A 65 -32.29 -13.75 7.65
CA GLU A 65 -33.68 -13.40 7.41
C GLU A 65 -34.57 -13.89 8.55
N SER A 66 -35.46 -13.03 9.02
CA SER A 66 -36.35 -13.24 10.16
C SER A 66 -37.36 -14.39 10.02
N GLY A 67 -37.26 -15.19 8.96
CA GLY A 67 -38.20 -16.28 8.63
C GLY A 67 -38.02 -17.57 9.43
N GLU A 68 -36.91 -17.75 10.15
CA GLU A 68 -36.66 -18.97 10.96
C GLU A 68 -37.12 -18.83 12.42
N LEU A 69 -37.65 -17.67 12.83
CA LEU A 69 -38.01 -17.39 14.23
C LEU A 69 -39.39 -17.92 14.67
N PHE A 70 -40.19 -18.45 13.74
CA PHE A 70 -41.51 -19.01 14.02
C PHE A 70 -41.69 -20.34 13.28
N ILE A 71 -41.03 -21.38 13.76
CA ILE A 71 -41.41 -22.76 13.49
C ILE A 71 -41.96 -23.30 14.82
N GLU A 72 -43.28 -23.36 14.91
CA GLU A 72 -44.01 -24.11 15.96
C GLU A 72 -44.36 -25.50 15.42
#